data_AF-A0A7Y0FHU2-F1
#
_entry.id   AF-A0A7Y0FHU2-F1
#
_cell.length_a   1.000
_cell.length_b   1.000
_cell.length_c   1.000
_cell.angle_alpha   90.00
_cell.angle_beta   90.00
_cell.angle_gamma   90.00
#
_symmetry.space_group_name_H-M   'P 1'
#
loop_
_entity.id
_entity.type
_entity.pdbx_description
1 polymer ?
#
loop_
_entity_poly.entity_id
_entity_poly.type
_entity_poly.pdbx_seq_one_letter_code
_entity_poly.pdbx_strand_id
1 'polypeptide(L)'
;MKTYLLPFVLCFYGVFDAQFNNIYPIGDQINIGYKSSMVPNREKILFEANPIVRLPIYNNIKSKLESGKPKASTLYLNFNPTIRMYDDNSKPVKTPSYKISLGFQNIIRLKPFKNIENHFLTYSIESGHYSNGQSKCIFDKNLDDGGADCNKAYSFITNDSKLSDIINRESGNFSTNFSEVALNYRVVSLGEDYRPSESISLLIKYNRFHNDLLWIIPDIGGYTPEDIKIYGKNRYNFGFTYIKRFSDQNFLKEKLKLNHWTTSVNYELISKPHKSVNPSRLELNATAYFENNLGIFINGIFGHDDYNYRFVDSGSQIFLGLTYDIFPPVEMNLRLKK
;
A
#
# COMPACT_ATOMS: atom_id res chain seq x y z
N MET A 1 -11.27 5.83 -40.84
CA MET A 1 -10.38 6.48 -39.86
C MET A 1 -9.48 5.38 -39.30
N LYS A 2 -8.19 5.38 -39.65
CA LYS A 2 -7.25 4.31 -39.26
C LYS A 2 -6.72 4.60 -37.86
N THR A 3 -7.08 3.75 -36.89
CA THR A 3 -6.61 3.82 -35.51
C THR A 3 -5.19 3.26 -35.45
N TYR A 4 -4.20 4.12 -35.30
CA TYR A 4 -2.84 3.71 -34.99
C TYR A 4 -2.76 3.38 -33.49
N LEU A 5 -2.75 2.09 -33.14
CA LEU A 5 -2.25 1.63 -31.85
C LEU A 5 -0.76 1.95 -31.80
N LEU A 6 -0.39 2.99 -31.07
CA LEU A 6 0.99 3.28 -30.73
C LEU A 6 1.42 2.30 -29.63
N PRO A 7 2.47 1.48 -29.80
CA PRO A 7 2.98 0.66 -28.72
C PRO A 7 3.79 1.55 -27.78
N PHE A 8 3.27 1.77 -26.58
CA PHE A 8 4.02 2.35 -25.46
C PHE A 8 5.02 1.30 -24.94
N VAL A 9 6.11 1.10 -25.69
CA VAL A 9 7.30 0.39 -25.18
C VAL A 9 8.26 1.47 -24.70
N LEU A 10 8.09 1.88 -23.44
CA LEU A 10 9.08 2.72 -22.76
C LEU A 10 10.24 1.83 -22.33
N CYS A 11 11.39 2.06 -22.95
CA CYS A 11 12.69 1.52 -22.55
C CYS A 11 13.06 2.03 -21.14
N PHE A 12 12.70 1.27 -20.10
CA PHE A 12 13.08 1.48 -18.70
C PHE A 12 14.18 0.51 -18.23
N TYR A 13 15.03 0.01 -19.13
CA TYR A 13 15.96 -1.07 -18.77
C TYR A 13 17.24 -0.61 -18.03
N GLY A 14 17.58 0.69 -18.01
CA GLY A 14 18.93 1.15 -17.65
C GLY A 14 19.20 1.54 -16.18
N VAL A 15 18.17 1.75 -15.36
CA VAL A 15 18.31 2.22 -13.95
C VAL A 15 17.74 1.22 -12.93
N PHE A 16 17.11 0.15 -13.41
CA PHE A 16 16.33 -0.77 -12.57
C PHE A 16 17.19 -1.81 -11.81
N ASP A 17 18.36 -2.20 -12.31
CA ASP A 17 19.07 -3.39 -11.78
C ASP A 17 19.65 -3.19 -10.37
N ALA A 18 20.00 -1.95 -9.97
CA ALA A 18 20.57 -1.66 -8.65
C ALA A 18 19.50 -1.35 -7.58
N GLN A 19 18.36 -0.77 -7.95
CA GLN A 19 17.30 -0.38 -7.00
C GLN A 19 16.39 -1.56 -6.61
N PHE A 20 16.11 -2.49 -7.53
CA PHE A 20 15.22 -3.64 -7.30
C PHE A 20 15.89 -4.85 -6.64
N ASN A 21 17.19 -4.80 -6.35
CA ASN A 21 17.85 -5.79 -5.50
C ASN A 21 17.57 -5.58 -4.00
N ASN A 22 17.00 -4.44 -3.63
CA ASN A 22 16.59 -4.17 -2.26
C ASN A 22 15.28 -4.88 -1.95
N ILE A 23 15.26 -5.61 -0.84
CA ILE A 23 14.08 -6.33 -0.39
C ILE A 23 13.54 -5.71 0.90
N TYR A 24 12.21 -5.63 0.98
CA TYR A 24 11.48 -5.06 2.11
C TYR A 24 10.42 -6.06 2.58
N PRO A 25 10.61 -6.75 3.72
CA PRO A 25 9.69 -7.81 4.14
C PRO A 25 8.26 -7.33 4.47
N ILE A 26 8.11 -6.05 4.84
CA ILE A 26 6.82 -5.39 5.03
C ILE A 26 6.74 -4.22 4.05
N GLY A 27 5.68 -4.16 3.26
CA GLY A 27 5.47 -3.05 2.35
C GLY A 27 4.37 -3.32 1.34
N ASP A 28 3.81 -2.24 0.80
CA ASP A 28 2.82 -2.32 -0.26
C ASP A 28 3.52 -2.47 -1.62
N GLN A 29 2.88 -3.21 -2.52
CA GLN A 29 3.36 -3.54 -3.86
C GLN A 29 3.09 -2.39 -4.85
N ILE A 30 4.01 -2.22 -5.80
CA ILE A 30 3.82 -1.29 -6.93
C ILE A 30 2.75 -1.89 -7.84
N ASN A 31 1.74 -1.11 -8.24
CA ASN A 31 0.71 -1.62 -9.14
C ASN A 31 0.10 -0.54 -10.03
N ILE A 32 -0.44 -0.96 -11.18
CA ILE A 32 -1.17 -0.10 -12.11
C ILE A 32 -2.21 -0.92 -12.87
N GLY A 33 -3.41 -0.36 -13.08
CA GLY A 33 -4.42 -1.00 -13.90
C GLY A 33 -5.81 -0.43 -13.74
N TYR A 34 -6.80 -1.17 -14.25
CA TYR A 34 -8.20 -0.79 -14.18
C TYR A 34 -8.76 -1.03 -12.77
N LYS A 35 -9.29 0.01 -12.14
CA LYS A 35 -10.02 -0.08 -10.87
C LYS A 35 -11.45 0.39 -11.11
N SER A 36 -12.44 -0.42 -10.74
CA SER A 36 -13.84 -0.01 -10.79
C SER A 36 -14.12 1.03 -9.70
N SER A 37 -15.31 1.64 -9.72
CA SER A 37 -15.70 2.67 -8.75
C SER A 37 -16.59 2.10 -7.67
N MET A 38 -16.35 2.50 -6.40
CA MET A 38 -17.25 2.15 -5.29
C MET A 38 -18.64 2.72 -5.51
N VAL A 39 -18.71 3.94 -6.05
CA VAL A 39 -19.96 4.70 -6.25
C VAL A 39 -20.01 5.21 -7.70
N PRO A 40 -20.28 4.32 -8.67
CA PRO A 40 -20.11 4.61 -10.11
C PRO A 40 -21.08 5.67 -10.64
N ASN A 41 -22.19 5.93 -9.95
CA ASN A 41 -23.11 7.02 -10.26
C ASN A 41 -22.57 8.41 -9.87
N ARG A 42 -21.44 8.48 -9.15
CA ARG A 42 -20.78 9.75 -8.76
C ARG A 42 -19.47 9.98 -9.49
N GLU A 43 -18.57 9.02 -9.38
CA GLU A 43 -17.26 9.07 -10.01
C GLU A 43 -17.02 7.72 -10.68
N LYS A 44 -16.62 7.77 -11.96
CA LYS A 44 -16.21 6.59 -12.70
C LYS A 44 -14.71 6.61 -12.89
N ILE A 45 -14.03 5.56 -12.43
CA ILE A 45 -12.57 5.42 -12.47
C ILE A 45 -12.20 4.74 -13.77
N LEU A 46 -11.12 5.23 -14.41
CA LEU A 46 -10.52 4.60 -15.58
C LEU A 46 -9.36 3.70 -15.20
N PHE A 47 -8.45 4.22 -14.37
CA PHE A 47 -7.33 3.46 -13.84
C PHE A 47 -6.84 4.05 -12.52
N GLU A 48 -6.13 3.21 -11.76
CA GLU A 48 -5.36 3.62 -10.60
C GLU A 48 -3.91 3.13 -10.76
N ALA A 49 -2.96 3.95 -10.30
CA ALA A 49 -1.55 3.63 -10.28
C ALA A 49 -0.95 3.98 -8.91
N ASN A 50 -0.11 3.08 -8.40
CA ASN A 50 0.60 3.18 -7.14
C ASN A 50 2.11 2.99 -7.40
N PRO A 51 2.82 4.00 -7.95
CA PRO A 51 4.24 3.91 -8.25
C PRO A 51 5.12 4.13 -7.01
N ILE A 52 5.11 3.16 -6.11
CA ILE A 52 5.80 3.22 -4.81
C ILE A 52 7.32 3.16 -5.00
N VAL A 53 8.04 4.05 -4.32
CA VAL A 53 9.51 4.09 -4.33
C VAL A 53 10.04 4.01 -2.90
N ARG A 54 10.99 3.10 -2.67
CA ARG A 54 11.75 3.02 -1.41
C ARG A 54 13.22 3.26 -1.70
N LEU A 55 13.76 4.33 -1.12
CA LEU A 55 15.16 4.72 -1.25
C LEU A 55 15.93 4.26 -0.01
N PRO A 56 16.77 3.22 -0.10
CA PRO A 56 17.53 2.75 1.04
C PRO A 56 18.58 3.78 1.45
N ILE A 57 18.52 4.24 2.69
CA ILE A 57 19.66 4.87 3.37
C ILE A 57 20.65 3.77 3.77
N TYR A 58 20.09 2.64 4.22
CA TYR A 58 20.82 1.43 4.57
C TYR A 58 19.93 0.20 4.31
N ASN A 59 20.43 -0.86 3.68
CA ASN A 59 19.71 -2.12 3.58
C ASN A 59 20.69 -3.30 3.56
N ASN A 60 20.60 -4.19 4.56
CA ASN A 60 21.40 -5.41 4.62
C ASN A 60 20.56 -6.69 4.52
N ILE A 61 19.25 -6.58 4.26
CA ILE A 61 18.31 -7.69 4.44
C ILE A 61 18.66 -8.85 3.53
N LYS A 62 18.82 -8.60 2.23
CA LYS A 62 19.15 -9.64 1.24
C LYS A 62 20.45 -10.37 1.59
N SER A 63 21.54 -9.63 1.72
CA SER A 63 22.87 -10.21 1.98
C SER A 63 22.93 -10.98 3.30
N LYS A 64 22.18 -10.56 4.33
CA LYS A 64 22.13 -11.27 5.62
C LYS A 64 21.25 -12.51 5.59
N LEU A 65 20.16 -12.51 4.83
CA LEU A 65 19.35 -13.72 4.61
C LEU A 65 20.14 -14.78 3.81
N GLU A 66 20.83 -14.35 2.75
CA GLU A 66 21.68 -15.19 1.89
C GLU A 66 22.93 -15.71 2.61
N SER A 67 23.44 -15.00 3.63
CA SER A 67 24.57 -15.47 4.45
C SER A 67 24.14 -16.18 5.74
N GLY A 68 22.84 -16.41 5.94
CA GLY A 68 22.28 -17.11 7.09
C GLY A 68 22.42 -16.39 8.42
N LYS A 69 22.57 -15.06 8.40
CA LYS A 69 22.62 -14.25 9.62
C LYS A 69 21.22 -14.19 10.26
N PRO A 70 21.13 -14.25 11.59
CA PRO A 70 19.84 -14.34 12.28
C PRO A 70 19.06 -13.02 12.33
N LYS A 71 19.70 -11.88 12.02
CA LYS A 71 19.09 -10.56 12.12
C LYS A 71 19.52 -9.67 10.97
N ALA A 72 18.56 -9.00 10.34
CA ALA A 72 18.82 -8.04 9.29
C ALA A 72 17.90 -6.82 9.42
N SER A 73 18.26 -5.71 8.82
CA SER A 73 17.56 -4.43 8.95
C SER A 73 17.74 -3.54 7.74
N THR A 74 16.81 -2.60 7.59
CA THR A 74 16.89 -1.51 6.62
C THR A 74 16.35 -0.22 7.22
N LEU A 75 16.93 0.90 6.79
CA LEU A 75 16.46 2.27 6.98
C LEU A 75 16.28 2.87 5.58
N TYR A 76 15.12 3.47 5.32
CA TYR A 76 14.77 3.96 3.99
C TYR A 76 13.85 5.17 4.05
N LEU A 77 13.88 5.96 2.98
CA LEU A 77 12.81 6.90 2.67
C LEU A 77 11.78 6.18 1.78
N ASN A 78 10.50 6.36 2.07
CA ASN A 78 9.40 5.77 1.34
C ASN A 78 8.55 6.88 0.73
N PHE A 79 8.30 6.79 -0.58
CA PHE A 79 7.33 7.61 -1.27
C PHE A 79 6.27 6.68 -1.87
N ASN A 80 5.07 6.74 -1.31
CA ASN A 80 3.92 5.91 -1.68
C ASN A 80 2.80 6.82 -2.20
N PRO A 81 2.83 7.19 -3.50
CA PRO A 81 1.75 7.94 -4.11
C PRO A 81 0.65 7.01 -4.64
N THR A 82 -0.60 7.49 -4.60
CA THR A 82 -1.73 6.90 -5.33
C THR A 82 -2.30 7.91 -6.31
N ILE A 83 -2.44 7.50 -7.57
CA ILE A 83 -2.93 8.35 -8.66
C ILE A 83 -4.12 7.65 -9.30
N ARG A 84 -5.24 8.35 -9.41
CA ARG A 84 -6.47 7.79 -9.96
C ARG A 84 -7.03 8.71 -11.03
N MET A 85 -7.21 8.18 -12.23
CA MET A 85 -7.80 8.88 -13.36
C MET A 85 -9.29 8.59 -13.45
N TYR A 86 -10.08 9.63 -13.74
CA TYR A 86 -11.53 9.54 -13.79
C TYR A 86 -12.08 9.75 -15.20
N ASP A 87 -13.21 9.11 -15.49
CA ASP A 87 -13.98 9.24 -16.72
C ASP A 87 -14.82 10.52 -16.69
N ASP A 88 -14.15 11.67 -16.73
CA ASP A 88 -14.77 13.01 -16.71
C ASP A 88 -14.28 13.85 -17.92
N ASN A 89 -14.64 15.13 -17.98
CA ASN A 89 -14.14 16.08 -18.98
C ASN A 89 -12.61 16.16 -18.89
N SER A 90 -11.94 15.86 -20.02
CA SER A 90 -10.47 15.79 -20.15
C SER A 90 -9.77 14.70 -19.33
N LYS A 91 -10.50 13.71 -18.81
CA LYS A 91 -9.97 12.53 -18.10
C LYS A 91 -8.94 12.88 -17.00
N PRO A 92 -9.33 13.68 -15.99
CA PRO A 92 -8.39 14.23 -15.04
C PRO A 92 -7.96 13.18 -14.01
N VAL A 93 -6.78 13.43 -13.42
CA VAL A 93 -6.44 12.93 -12.09
C VAL A 93 -7.03 13.90 -11.08
N LYS A 94 -7.85 13.40 -10.15
CA LYS A 94 -8.46 14.22 -9.08
C LYS A 94 -7.83 13.91 -7.74
N THR A 95 -7.36 14.94 -7.05
CA THR A 95 -6.78 14.88 -5.70
C THR A 95 -5.83 13.66 -5.52
N PRO A 96 -4.65 13.66 -6.16
CA PRO A 96 -3.64 12.61 -5.98
C PRO A 96 -3.32 12.39 -4.50
N SER A 97 -2.86 11.21 -4.10
CA SER A 97 -2.41 10.95 -2.73
C SER A 97 -0.89 10.84 -2.73
N TYR A 98 -0.25 11.46 -1.73
CA TYR A 98 1.19 11.48 -1.54
C TYR A 98 1.51 11.13 -0.09
N LYS A 99 2.08 9.96 0.15
CA LYS A 99 2.56 9.53 1.47
C LYS A 99 4.09 9.44 1.43
N ILE A 100 4.78 10.31 2.18
CA ILE A 100 6.25 10.34 2.30
C ILE A 100 6.63 10.00 3.74
N SER A 101 7.47 8.99 3.96
CA SER A 101 7.93 8.59 5.31
C SER A 101 9.40 8.23 5.40
N LEU A 102 9.93 8.34 6.61
CA LEU A 102 11.14 7.62 7.03
C LEU A 102 10.71 6.30 7.66
N GLY A 103 11.27 5.20 7.18
CA GLY A 103 10.93 3.85 7.61
C GLY A 103 12.12 3.04 8.07
N PHE A 104 11.92 2.23 9.11
CA PHE A 104 12.86 1.23 9.58
C PHE A 104 12.19 -0.14 9.64
N GLN A 105 12.90 -1.17 9.19
CA GLN A 105 12.46 -2.56 9.35
C GLN A 105 13.59 -3.42 9.91
N ASN A 106 13.20 -4.42 10.70
CA ASN A 106 14.10 -5.46 11.17
C ASN A 106 13.44 -6.82 10.98
N ILE A 107 14.19 -7.77 10.43
CA ILE A 107 13.80 -9.18 10.33
C ILE A 107 14.71 -10.02 11.20
N ILE A 108 14.08 -10.92 11.97
CA ILE A 108 14.74 -11.83 12.90
C ILE A 108 14.36 -13.24 12.50
N ARG A 109 15.36 -14.06 12.15
CA ARG A 109 15.19 -15.51 12.04
C ARG A 109 15.09 -16.08 13.45
N LEU A 110 13.99 -16.74 13.73
CA LEU A 110 13.75 -17.38 15.02
C LEU A 110 14.41 -18.77 15.05
N LYS A 111 14.65 -19.29 16.26
CA LYS A 111 15.18 -20.65 16.43
C LYS A 111 14.09 -21.66 16.06
N PRO A 112 14.42 -22.74 15.34
CA PRO A 112 13.47 -23.80 15.00
C PRO A 112 12.61 -24.22 16.19
N PHE A 113 11.32 -24.43 15.96
CA PHE A 113 10.36 -24.82 16.99
C PHE A 113 9.41 -25.90 16.50
N LYS A 114 9.42 -27.08 17.15
CA LYS A 114 8.67 -28.26 16.72
C LYS A 114 8.97 -28.58 15.25
N ASN A 115 7.95 -28.60 14.40
CA ASN A 115 8.05 -28.90 12.97
C ASN A 115 8.27 -27.63 12.10
N ILE A 116 8.57 -26.48 12.72
CA ILE A 116 8.81 -25.22 12.03
C ILE A 116 10.31 -24.94 12.02
N GLU A 117 10.94 -25.21 10.89
CA GLU A 117 12.39 -25.00 10.74
C GLU A 117 12.74 -23.54 10.42
N ASN A 118 11.98 -22.92 9.50
CA ASN A 118 12.29 -21.59 8.99
C ASN A 118 11.13 -20.65 9.24
N HIS A 119 11.33 -19.75 10.18
CA HIS A 119 10.34 -18.74 10.52
C HIS A 119 11.01 -17.45 10.97
N PHE A 120 10.33 -16.35 10.68
CA PHE A 120 10.84 -15.01 10.81
C PHE A 120 9.82 -14.14 11.53
N LEU A 121 10.33 -13.29 12.40
CA LEU A 121 9.59 -12.16 12.95
C LEU A 121 10.16 -10.89 12.33
N THR A 122 9.31 -10.12 11.66
CA THR A 122 9.67 -8.79 11.16
C THR A 122 8.85 -7.75 11.88
N TYR A 123 9.47 -6.63 12.25
CA TYR A 123 8.73 -5.44 12.64
C TYR A 123 9.14 -4.24 11.78
N SER A 124 8.21 -3.31 11.60
CA SER A 124 8.45 -2.03 10.95
C SER A 124 7.97 -0.87 11.80
N ILE A 125 8.64 0.26 11.66
CA ILE A 125 8.19 1.56 12.16
C ILE A 125 8.36 2.55 11.02
N GLU A 126 7.29 3.24 10.66
CA GLU A 126 7.33 4.35 9.70
C GLU A 126 6.67 5.58 10.31
N SER A 127 7.22 6.75 10.02
CA SER A 127 6.53 8.02 10.31
C SER A 127 6.77 9.00 9.17
N GLY A 128 5.78 9.85 8.91
CA GLY A 128 5.86 10.76 7.77
C GLY A 128 4.63 11.62 7.59
N HIS A 129 4.55 12.20 6.40
CA HIS A 129 3.50 13.10 5.96
C HIS A 129 2.63 12.43 4.89
N TYR A 130 1.32 12.65 4.96
CA TYR A 130 0.34 12.16 4.01
C TYR A 130 -0.57 13.30 3.58
N SER A 131 -0.51 13.70 2.32
CA SER A 131 -1.37 14.75 1.78
C SER A 131 -1.79 14.51 0.33
N ASN A 132 -2.69 15.34 -0.17
CA ASN A 132 -3.11 15.35 -1.58
C ASN A 132 -2.68 16.59 -2.37
N GLY A 133 -1.97 17.51 -1.71
CA GLY A 133 -1.43 18.74 -2.30
C GLY A 133 -2.48 19.72 -2.79
N GLN A 134 -3.73 19.64 -2.32
CA GLN A 134 -4.80 20.57 -2.67
C GLN A 134 -4.96 21.67 -1.63
N SER A 135 -5.65 22.76 -1.97
CA SER A 135 -5.73 23.96 -1.12
C SER A 135 -7.15 24.44 -0.79
N LYS A 136 -8.19 23.80 -1.35
CA LYS A 136 -9.58 24.21 -1.11
C LYS A 136 -10.18 23.44 0.06
N CYS A 137 -11.21 24.02 0.66
CA CYS A 137 -11.92 23.39 1.76
C CYS A 137 -12.50 22.04 1.32
N ILE A 138 -12.43 21.05 2.21
CA ILE A 138 -12.94 19.70 1.89
C ILE A 138 -14.47 19.64 1.78
N PHE A 139 -15.20 20.60 2.34
CA PHE A 139 -16.66 20.66 2.29
C PHE A 139 -17.21 21.85 1.48
N ASP A 140 -16.32 22.66 0.87
CA ASP A 140 -16.72 23.74 -0.05
C ASP A 140 -15.59 24.06 -1.03
N LYS A 141 -15.84 23.90 -2.33
CA LYS A 141 -14.83 24.14 -3.36
C LYS A 141 -14.46 25.60 -3.58
N ASN A 142 -15.31 26.52 -3.13
CA ASN A 142 -15.11 27.96 -3.32
C ASN A 142 -14.30 28.59 -2.18
N LEU A 143 -14.15 27.88 -1.06
CA LEU A 143 -13.44 28.36 0.12
C LEU A 143 -12.02 27.83 0.15
N ASP A 144 -11.10 28.65 0.63
CA ASP A 144 -9.73 28.22 0.92
C ASP A 144 -9.68 27.44 2.24
N ASP A 145 -8.87 26.40 2.26
CA ASP A 145 -8.66 25.59 3.46
C ASP A 145 -8.00 26.42 4.57
N GLY A 146 -8.32 26.10 5.83
CA GLY A 146 -7.86 26.85 7.01
C GLY A 146 -8.51 28.22 7.23
N GLY A 147 -9.29 28.74 6.26
CA GLY A 147 -10.06 29.97 6.41
C GLY A 147 -11.20 29.85 7.42
N ALA A 148 -11.60 30.97 8.04
CA ALA A 148 -12.67 31.00 9.03
C ALA A 148 -13.99 30.42 8.50
N ASP A 149 -14.31 30.65 7.22
CA ASP A 149 -15.53 30.14 6.60
C ASP A 149 -15.45 28.64 6.27
N CYS A 150 -14.27 28.13 5.92
CA CYS A 150 -14.06 26.67 5.81
C CYS A 150 -14.26 26.00 7.17
N ASN A 151 -13.69 26.58 8.25
CA ASN A 151 -13.89 26.06 9.60
C ASN A 151 -15.37 26.07 10.04
N LYS A 152 -16.15 27.06 9.59
CA LYS A 152 -17.61 27.07 9.80
C LYS A 152 -18.31 25.94 9.03
N ALA A 153 -17.83 25.56 7.85
CA ALA A 153 -18.39 24.45 7.07
C ALA A 153 -18.42 23.15 7.88
N TYR A 154 -17.38 22.89 8.68
CA TYR A 154 -17.33 21.74 9.59
C TYR A 154 -18.40 21.79 10.70
N SER A 155 -18.85 22.98 11.11
CA SER A 155 -19.88 23.11 12.16
C SER A 155 -21.27 22.67 11.70
N PHE A 156 -21.50 22.60 10.38
CA PHE A 156 -22.72 22.07 9.80
C PHE A 156 -22.72 20.54 9.64
N ILE A 157 -21.59 19.89 9.92
CA ILE A 157 -21.48 18.42 9.86
C ILE A 157 -22.05 17.84 11.14
N THR A 158 -23.13 17.09 10.98
CA THR A 158 -23.81 16.35 12.05
C THR A 158 -23.68 14.85 11.83
N ASN A 159 -24.01 14.08 12.85
CA ASN A 159 -24.06 12.61 12.78
C ASN A 159 -24.95 12.05 11.66
N ASP A 160 -25.90 12.84 11.15
CA ASP A 160 -26.84 12.44 10.08
C ASP A 160 -26.36 12.88 8.69
N SER A 161 -25.24 13.62 8.64
CA SER A 161 -24.65 14.10 7.39
C SER A 161 -24.14 12.95 6.54
N LYS A 162 -24.52 12.93 5.26
CA LYS A 162 -23.98 12.00 4.26
C LYS A 162 -22.72 12.60 3.65
N LEU A 163 -21.58 12.38 4.29
CA LEU A 163 -20.32 13.01 3.90
C LEU A 163 -19.93 12.74 2.44
N SER A 164 -20.22 11.55 1.92
CA SER A 164 -19.96 11.20 0.53
C SER A 164 -20.64 12.14 -0.49
N ASP A 165 -21.74 12.81 -0.10
CA ASP A 165 -22.55 13.68 -0.97
C ASP A 165 -22.00 15.10 -1.03
N ILE A 166 -21.25 15.51 0.00
CA ILE A 166 -20.87 16.91 0.24
C ILE A 166 -19.36 17.18 0.12
N ILE A 167 -18.53 16.14 0.07
CA ILE A 167 -17.08 16.34 -0.07
C ILE A 167 -16.72 17.00 -1.41
N ASN A 168 -15.80 17.95 -1.36
CA ASN A 168 -15.13 18.56 -2.50
C ASN A 168 -14.13 17.55 -3.10
N ARG A 169 -14.59 16.83 -4.12
CA ARG A 169 -13.83 15.77 -4.82
C ARG A 169 -12.80 16.28 -5.82
N GLU A 170 -12.83 17.58 -6.12
CA GLU A 170 -11.99 18.18 -7.16
C GLU A 170 -10.70 18.77 -6.56
N SER A 171 -10.83 19.52 -5.46
CA SER A 171 -9.76 20.34 -4.88
C SER A 171 -9.74 20.34 -3.36
N GLY A 172 -10.53 19.49 -2.71
CA GLY A 172 -10.60 19.42 -1.25
C GLY A 172 -9.25 18.97 -0.68
N ASN A 173 -8.70 19.76 0.24
CA ASN A 173 -7.44 19.45 0.90
C ASN A 173 -7.58 18.19 1.77
N PHE A 174 -6.52 17.38 1.77
CA PHE A 174 -6.26 16.35 2.76
C PHE A 174 -4.77 16.45 3.08
N SER A 175 -4.44 16.65 4.35
CA SER A 175 -3.05 16.75 4.82
C SER A 175 -2.97 16.29 6.26
N THR A 176 -2.09 15.35 6.59
CA THR A 176 -1.88 14.87 7.95
C THR A 176 -0.48 14.28 8.13
N ASN A 177 0.00 14.13 9.37
CA ASN A 177 1.15 13.26 9.63
C ASN A 177 0.67 11.91 10.18
N PHE A 178 1.49 10.88 10.00
CA PHE A 178 1.17 9.55 10.46
C PHE A 178 2.38 8.86 11.09
N SER A 179 2.07 7.88 11.93
CA SER A 179 3.01 6.88 12.42
C SER A 179 2.38 5.52 12.31
N GLU A 180 3.17 4.58 11.81
CA GLU A 180 2.76 3.22 11.58
C GLU A 180 3.75 2.27 12.23
N VAL A 181 3.23 1.30 12.96
CA VAL A 181 3.99 0.16 13.44
C VAL A 181 3.38 -1.10 12.86
N ALA A 182 4.23 -2.02 12.39
CA ALA A 182 3.76 -3.31 11.92
C ALA A 182 4.59 -4.46 12.49
N LEU A 183 3.93 -5.61 12.61
CA LEU A 183 4.52 -6.88 13.00
C LEU A 183 4.10 -7.94 12.00
N ASN A 184 5.06 -8.65 11.41
CA ASN A 184 4.84 -9.75 10.50
C ASN A 184 5.50 -11.02 11.05
N TYR A 185 4.72 -12.09 11.18
CA TYR A 185 5.24 -13.43 11.43
C TYR A 185 5.13 -14.26 10.17
N ARG A 186 6.24 -14.82 9.70
CA ARG A 186 6.32 -15.58 8.45
C ARG A 186 6.93 -16.96 8.69
N VAL A 187 6.27 -17.99 8.18
CA VAL A 187 6.82 -19.36 8.12
C VAL A 187 7.12 -19.66 6.66
N VAL A 188 8.27 -20.28 6.41
CA VAL A 188 8.79 -20.55 5.07
C VAL A 188 9.16 -22.03 4.97
N SER A 189 8.75 -22.67 3.89
CA SER A 189 9.32 -23.94 3.44
C SER A 189 10.27 -23.64 2.28
N LEU A 190 11.44 -24.26 2.29
CA LEU A 190 12.44 -24.09 1.22
C LEU A 190 12.35 -25.21 0.20
N GLY A 191 12.68 -24.89 -1.05
CA GLY A 191 13.02 -25.88 -2.07
C GLY A 191 14.48 -26.31 -1.99
N GLU A 192 14.88 -27.18 -2.91
CA GLU A 192 16.27 -27.69 -3.01
C GLU A 192 17.29 -26.59 -3.31
N ASP A 193 16.87 -25.49 -3.93
CA ASP A 193 17.66 -24.31 -4.24
C ASP A 193 17.70 -23.26 -3.11
N TYR A 194 17.26 -23.64 -1.89
CA TYR A 194 17.17 -22.76 -0.73
C TYR A 194 16.30 -21.50 -0.93
N ARG A 195 15.44 -21.48 -1.95
CA ARG A 195 14.43 -20.43 -2.12
C ARG A 195 13.09 -20.88 -1.54
N PRO A 196 12.26 -19.96 -1.02
CA PRO A 196 10.91 -20.26 -0.58
C PRO A 196 10.14 -21.04 -1.65
N SER A 197 9.80 -22.30 -1.35
CA SER A 197 8.84 -23.08 -2.13
C SER A 197 7.41 -22.75 -1.71
N GLU A 198 7.21 -22.50 -0.42
CA GLU A 198 5.96 -22.05 0.18
C GLU A 198 6.22 -21.06 1.30
N SER A 199 5.30 -20.13 1.53
CA SER A 199 5.28 -19.37 2.77
C SER A 199 3.88 -18.94 3.17
N ILE A 200 3.67 -18.84 4.48
CA ILE A 200 2.51 -18.18 5.07
C ILE A 200 3.01 -16.99 5.90
N SER A 201 2.27 -15.88 5.89
CA SER A 201 2.56 -14.78 6.79
C SER A 201 1.31 -14.13 7.36
N LEU A 202 1.43 -13.70 8.61
CA LEU A 202 0.42 -12.95 9.34
C LEU A 202 0.99 -11.57 9.64
N LEU A 203 0.26 -10.53 9.26
CA LEU A 203 0.64 -9.14 9.42
C LEU A 203 -0.37 -8.43 10.31
N ILE A 204 0.12 -7.66 11.26
CA ILE A 204 -0.68 -6.72 12.03
C ILE A 204 -0.04 -5.35 11.87
N LYS A 205 -0.80 -4.33 11.45
CA LYS A 205 -0.35 -2.94 11.44
C LYS A 205 -1.27 -2.08 12.31
N TYR A 206 -0.67 -1.09 12.96
CA TYR A 206 -1.37 -0.01 13.63
C TYR A 206 -0.86 1.31 13.06
N ASN A 207 -1.79 2.10 12.52
CA ASN A 207 -1.50 3.44 12.01
C ASN A 207 -2.23 4.48 12.88
N ARG A 208 -1.52 5.56 13.20
CA ARG A 208 -2.04 6.69 13.94
C ARG A 208 -1.77 7.98 13.17
N PHE A 209 -2.82 8.75 12.95
CA PHE A 209 -2.70 10.12 12.45
C PHE A 209 -2.44 11.11 13.61
N HIS A 210 -1.54 12.05 13.41
CA HIS A 210 -1.09 13.04 14.40
C HIS A 210 -0.44 14.25 13.73
N ASN A 211 -0.31 15.38 14.44
CA ASN A 211 0.13 16.67 13.88
C ASN A 211 1.65 16.83 13.83
N ASP A 212 2.38 15.96 14.53
CA ASP A 212 3.83 16.10 14.69
C ASP A 212 4.58 15.45 13.53
N LEU A 213 5.35 16.21 12.76
CA LEU A 213 6.16 15.64 11.68
C LEU A 213 7.31 14.84 12.30
N LEU A 214 7.33 13.52 12.03
CA LEU A 214 8.31 12.57 12.57
C LEU A 214 8.41 12.55 14.11
N TRP A 215 7.43 13.10 14.84
CA TRP A 215 7.50 13.39 16.28
C TRP A 215 8.63 14.34 16.72
N ILE A 216 9.26 15.03 15.77
CA ILE A 216 10.36 15.96 16.04
C ILE A 216 9.90 17.40 15.89
N ILE A 217 9.02 17.68 14.92
CA ILE A 217 8.53 19.03 14.65
C ILE A 217 7.02 19.09 14.90
N PRO A 218 6.57 19.78 15.96
CA PRO A 218 5.15 19.83 16.31
C PRO A 218 4.37 20.69 15.32
N ASP A 219 3.09 20.37 15.14
CA ASP A 219 2.08 21.18 14.44
C ASP A 219 2.37 21.53 12.95
N ILE A 220 3.11 20.66 12.23
CA ILE A 220 3.39 20.80 10.78
C ILE A 220 2.58 19.77 9.94
N GLY A 221 1.41 19.35 10.42
CA GLY A 221 0.59 18.31 9.78
C GLY A 221 -0.55 18.80 8.89
N GLY A 222 -1.00 20.05 9.08
CA GLY A 222 -2.06 20.63 8.26
C GLY A 222 -3.44 19.97 8.41
N TYR A 223 -3.75 19.27 9.52
CA TYR A 223 -5.13 18.85 9.83
C TYR A 223 -5.66 19.50 11.11
N THR A 224 -6.98 19.55 11.20
CA THR A 224 -7.76 20.07 12.32
C THR A 224 -8.34 18.93 13.19
N PRO A 225 -8.59 19.15 14.49
CA PRO A 225 -9.31 18.18 15.32
C PRO A 225 -10.63 17.69 14.70
N GLU A 226 -11.26 18.50 13.86
CA GLU A 226 -12.49 18.23 13.11
C GLU A 226 -12.27 17.16 12.04
N ASP A 227 -11.15 17.21 11.33
CA ASP A 227 -10.77 16.19 10.34
C ASP A 227 -10.62 14.80 10.99
N ILE A 228 -9.99 14.72 12.17
CA ILE A 228 -9.84 13.46 12.92
C ILE A 228 -11.21 12.87 13.29
N LYS A 229 -12.20 13.70 13.63
CA LYS A 229 -13.56 13.22 13.94
C LYS A 229 -14.20 12.56 12.70
N ILE A 230 -13.75 12.92 11.51
CA ILE A 230 -14.24 12.36 10.25
C ILE A 230 -13.51 11.06 9.90
N TYR A 231 -12.18 11.09 9.75
CA TYR A 231 -11.42 9.92 9.27
C TYR A 231 -10.96 8.94 10.34
N GLY A 232 -11.14 9.25 11.62
CA GLY A 232 -10.74 8.42 12.74
C GLY A 232 -9.23 8.42 12.98
N LYS A 233 -8.80 8.66 14.21
CA LYS A 233 -7.37 8.82 14.53
C LYS A 233 -6.52 7.56 14.35
N ASN A 234 -7.14 6.39 14.53
CA ASN A 234 -6.44 5.12 14.65
C ASN A 234 -6.99 4.14 13.62
N ARG A 235 -6.09 3.46 12.90
CA ARG A 235 -6.43 2.40 11.97
C ARG A 235 -5.67 1.12 12.31
N TYR A 236 -6.33 0.00 12.16
CA TYR A 236 -5.78 -1.33 12.42
C TYR A 236 -5.90 -2.16 11.16
N ASN A 237 -4.80 -2.81 10.77
CA ASN A 237 -4.77 -3.67 9.60
C ASN A 237 -4.33 -5.08 9.99
N PHE A 238 -5.04 -6.08 9.50
CA PHE A 238 -4.76 -7.49 9.70
C PHE A 238 -4.62 -8.15 8.33
N GLY A 239 -3.44 -8.70 8.05
CA GLY A 239 -3.12 -9.32 6.77
C GLY A 239 -2.79 -10.80 6.92
N PHE A 240 -3.30 -11.62 6.02
CA PHE A 240 -2.84 -12.98 5.78
C PHE A 240 -2.29 -13.05 4.36
N THR A 241 -1.17 -13.74 4.16
CA THR A 241 -0.61 -13.95 2.82
C THR A 241 -0.07 -15.36 2.69
N TYR A 242 -0.41 -16.03 1.60
CA TYR A 242 0.17 -17.30 1.18
C TYR A 242 0.93 -17.12 -0.13
N ILE A 243 2.10 -17.74 -0.22
CA ILE A 243 2.95 -17.75 -1.41
C ILE A 243 3.26 -19.21 -1.75
N LYS A 244 3.16 -19.56 -3.03
CA LYS A 244 3.55 -20.87 -3.56
C LYS A 244 4.33 -20.70 -4.84
N ARG A 245 5.55 -21.23 -4.85
CA ARG A 245 6.42 -21.29 -6.03
C ARG A 245 6.05 -22.46 -6.91
N PHE A 246 6.11 -22.27 -8.23
CA PHE A 246 5.91 -23.34 -9.19
C PHE A 246 7.17 -24.21 -9.26
N SER A 247 7.02 -25.53 -9.16
CA SER A 247 8.13 -26.51 -9.14
C SER A 247 8.50 -27.04 -10.52
N ASP A 248 7.61 -26.91 -11.52
CA ASP A 248 7.80 -27.41 -12.87
C ASP A 248 7.28 -26.35 -13.88
N GLN A 249 8.16 -25.93 -14.79
CA GLN A 249 7.92 -24.83 -15.73
C GLN A 249 7.63 -25.31 -17.16
N ASN A 250 7.37 -26.60 -17.36
CA ASN A 250 7.11 -27.16 -18.69
C ASN A 250 5.80 -26.68 -19.36
N PHE A 251 4.93 -25.95 -18.66
CA PHE A 251 3.59 -25.57 -19.16
C PHE A 251 3.58 -24.35 -20.10
N LEU A 252 4.53 -23.43 -19.98
CA LEU A 252 4.59 -22.22 -20.81
C LEU A 252 5.92 -22.22 -21.57
N LYS A 253 5.85 -22.27 -22.91
CA LYS A 253 7.00 -22.13 -23.82
C LYS A 253 7.94 -21.02 -23.33
N GLU A 254 9.24 -21.22 -23.54
CA GLU A 254 10.44 -20.50 -23.06
C GLU A 254 10.40 -18.98 -22.77
N LYS A 255 9.37 -18.24 -23.19
CA LYS A 255 9.25 -16.78 -23.07
C LYS A 255 8.39 -16.27 -21.90
N LEU A 256 7.51 -17.08 -21.31
CA LEU A 256 6.62 -16.65 -20.21
C LEU A 256 6.66 -17.64 -19.04
N LYS A 257 7.78 -17.68 -18.34
CA LYS A 257 7.97 -18.55 -17.19
C LYS A 257 7.33 -17.95 -15.94
N LEU A 258 6.33 -18.64 -15.40
CA LEU A 258 5.75 -18.30 -14.10
C LEU A 258 6.71 -18.73 -12.98
N ASN A 259 6.91 -17.85 -12.00
CA ASN A 259 7.77 -18.09 -10.86
C ASN A 259 6.95 -18.58 -9.65
N HIS A 260 5.98 -17.78 -9.22
CA HIS A 260 5.15 -18.09 -8.06
C HIS A 260 3.80 -17.38 -8.14
N TRP A 261 2.88 -17.77 -7.27
CA TRP A 261 1.65 -17.03 -7.03
C TRP A 261 1.51 -16.66 -5.56
N THR A 262 0.72 -15.61 -5.32
CA THR A 262 0.43 -15.07 -4.00
C THR A 262 -1.06 -14.87 -3.87
N THR A 263 -1.63 -15.28 -2.73
CA THR A 263 -2.96 -14.82 -2.30
C THR A 263 -2.85 -14.09 -0.98
N SER A 264 -3.64 -13.04 -0.83
CA SER A 264 -3.72 -12.31 0.42
C SER A 264 -5.13 -11.86 0.76
N VAL A 265 -5.36 -11.79 2.06
CA VAL A 265 -6.59 -11.24 2.66
C VAL A 265 -6.14 -10.14 3.60
N ASN A 266 -6.61 -8.91 3.39
CA ASN A 266 -6.31 -7.77 4.25
C ASN A 266 -7.60 -7.18 4.79
N TYR A 267 -7.66 -6.96 6.10
CA TYR A 267 -8.78 -6.33 6.77
C TYR A 267 -8.33 -5.05 7.48
N GLU A 268 -8.91 -3.91 7.11
CA GLU A 268 -8.73 -2.62 7.78
C GLU A 268 -9.93 -2.31 8.68
N LEU A 269 -9.65 -1.77 9.86
CA LEU A 269 -10.63 -1.20 10.77
C LEU A 269 -10.22 0.23 11.16
N ILE A 270 -11.12 1.19 10.92
CA ILE A 270 -11.01 2.57 11.38
C ILE A 270 -11.68 2.70 12.75
N SER A 271 -10.96 3.24 13.72
CA SER A 271 -11.47 3.50 15.06
C SER A 271 -12.19 4.83 15.14
N LYS A 272 -13.47 4.80 15.54
CA LYS A 272 -14.31 5.99 15.76
C LYS A 272 -14.31 6.99 14.60
N PRO A 273 -14.54 6.56 13.33
CA PRO A 273 -14.79 7.52 12.27
C PRO A 273 -16.17 8.19 12.46
N HIS A 274 -16.47 9.19 11.64
CA HIS A 274 -17.82 9.74 11.55
C HIS A 274 -18.85 8.65 11.20
N LYS A 275 -20.09 8.78 11.69
CA LYS A 275 -21.13 7.74 11.53
C LYS A 275 -21.47 7.36 10.09
N SER A 276 -21.25 8.27 9.15
CA SER A 276 -21.47 8.04 7.73
C SER A 276 -20.41 7.17 7.04
N VAL A 277 -19.31 6.87 7.74
CA VAL A 277 -18.16 6.14 7.20
C VAL A 277 -18.29 4.67 7.55
N ASN A 278 -18.09 3.80 6.57
CA ASN A 278 -17.95 2.36 6.86
C ASN A 278 -16.58 2.13 7.53
N PRO A 279 -16.52 1.72 8.80
CA PRO A 279 -15.26 1.58 9.51
C PRO A 279 -14.44 0.38 9.02
N SER A 280 -15.04 -0.56 8.30
CA SER A 280 -14.43 -1.82 7.92
C SER A 280 -14.13 -1.86 6.44
N ARG A 281 -13.01 -2.50 6.08
CA ARG A 281 -12.64 -2.76 4.68
C ARG A 281 -11.91 -4.08 4.56
N LEU A 282 -12.28 -4.86 3.54
CA LEU A 282 -11.71 -6.17 3.23
C LEU A 282 -11.15 -6.14 1.81
N GLU A 283 -9.92 -6.61 1.63
CA GLU A 283 -9.30 -6.88 0.34
C GLU A 283 -9.00 -8.36 0.18
N LEU A 284 -9.29 -8.88 -1.00
CA LEU A 284 -8.95 -10.22 -1.43
C LEU A 284 -8.10 -10.10 -2.70
N ASN A 285 -6.81 -10.40 -2.60
CA ASN A 285 -5.88 -10.28 -3.72
C ASN A 285 -5.36 -11.67 -4.13
N ALA A 286 -5.31 -11.91 -5.44
CA ALA A 286 -4.54 -12.99 -6.04
C ALA A 286 -3.61 -12.41 -7.12
N THR A 287 -2.34 -12.80 -7.09
CA THR A 287 -1.32 -12.36 -8.04
C THR A 287 -0.51 -13.55 -8.54
N ALA A 288 -0.23 -13.59 -9.85
CA ALA A 288 0.72 -14.51 -10.45
C ALA A 288 1.94 -13.73 -10.97
N TYR A 289 3.14 -14.17 -10.59
CA TYR A 289 4.40 -13.52 -10.92
C TYR A 289 5.22 -14.34 -11.92
N PHE A 290 5.86 -13.64 -12.85
CA PHE A 290 6.83 -14.18 -13.79
C PHE A 290 8.25 -14.14 -13.19
N GLU A 291 9.21 -14.79 -13.83
CA GLU A 291 10.62 -14.81 -13.36
C GLU A 291 11.29 -13.44 -13.30
N ASN A 292 10.82 -12.47 -14.07
CA ASN A 292 11.30 -11.08 -14.02
C ASN A 292 10.60 -10.24 -12.93
N ASN A 293 9.88 -10.88 -11.99
CA ASN A 293 9.11 -10.26 -10.90
C ASN A 293 7.92 -9.39 -11.34
N LEU A 294 7.64 -9.25 -12.64
CA LEU A 294 6.38 -8.69 -13.10
C LEU A 294 5.24 -9.65 -12.71
N GLY A 295 4.11 -9.12 -12.29
CA GLY A 295 2.93 -9.91 -11.96
C GLY A 295 1.65 -9.35 -12.55
N ILE A 296 0.66 -10.22 -12.71
CA ILE A 296 -0.73 -9.86 -13.03
C ILE A 296 -1.56 -10.15 -11.79
N PHE A 297 -2.39 -9.20 -11.38
CA PHE A 297 -3.21 -9.32 -10.18
C PHE A 297 -4.69 -9.06 -10.42
N ILE A 298 -5.49 -9.64 -9.52
CA ILE A 298 -6.89 -9.30 -9.28
C ILE A 298 -7.07 -9.01 -7.79
N ASN A 299 -7.77 -7.92 -7.48
CA ASN A 299 -8.10 -7.53 -6.12
C ASN A 299 -9.59 -7.19 -6.01
N GLY A 300 -10.31 -7.88 -5.12
CA GLY A 300 -11.68 -7.57 -4.73
C GLY A 300 -11.70 -6.80 -3.42
N ILE A 301 -12.28 -5.61 -3.42
CA ILE A 301 -12.31 -4.67 -2.30
C ILE A 301 -13.77 -4.49 -1.85
N PHE A 302 -14.03 -4.60 -0.56
CA PHE A 302 -15.36 -4.42 0.05
C PHE A 302 -15.25 -3.53 1.27
N GLY A 303 -16.18 -2.59 1.46
CA GLY A 303 -16.12 -1.64 2.58
C GLY A 303 -15.92 -0.22 2.09
N HIS A 304 -15.02 0.56 2.69
CA HIS A 304 -14.74 1.93 2.26
C HIS A 304 -13.66 2.05 1.17
N ASP A 305 -13.61 3.19 0.47
CA ASP A 305 -12.49 3.53 -0.44
C ASP A 305 -11.27 4.03 0.37
N ASP A 306 -10.05 3.74 -0.04
CA ASP A 306 -8.82 4.13 0.67
C ASP A 306 -8.17 5.41 0.10
N TYR A 307 -8.79 6.06 -0.89
CA TYR A 307 -8.21 7.18 -1.61
C TYR A 307 -8.53 8.56 -1.02
N ASN A 308 -7.62 9.08 -0.19
CA ASN A 308 -7.80 10.36 0.53
C ASN A 308 -9.14 10.38 1.27
N TYR A 309 -9.90 11.48 1.21
CA TYR A 309 -11.23 11.62 1.81
C TYR A 309 -12.32 10.71 1.22
N ARG A 310 -12.06 9.96 0.14
CA ARG A 310 -13.07 9.05 -0.43
C ARG A 310 -13.38 7.85 0.45
N PHE A 311 -12.71 7.68 1.59
CA PHE A 311 -13.13 6.69 2.60
C PHE A 311 -14.54 6.92 3.16
N VAL A 312 -15.16 8.07 2.88
CA VAL A 312 -16.59 8.28 3.12
C VAL A 312 -17.49 7.52 2.14
N ASP A 313 -16.95 7.10 0.99
CA ASP A 313 -17.60 6.21 0.04
C ASP A 313 -17.45 4.76 0.49
N SER A 314 -18.48 3.96 0.27
CA SER A 314 -18.43 2.53 0.55
C SER A 314 -19.20 1.71 -0.49
N GLY A 315 -18.78 0.46 -0.67
CA GLY A 315 -19.35 -0.44 -1.66
C GLY A 315 -18.42 -1.60 -1.97
N SER A 316 -18.34 -1.96 -3.25
CA SER A 316 -17.47 -3.01 -3.74
C SER A 316 -16.69 -2.53 -4.96
N GLN A 317 -15.43 -2.95 -5.06
CA GLN A 317 -14.51 -2.58 -6.12
C GLN A 317 -13.73 -3.78 -6.61
N ILE A 318 -13.38 -3.78 -7.88
CA ILE A 318 -12.46 -4.72 -8.50
C ILE A 318 -11.29 -3.91 -9.06
N PHE A 319 -10.07 -4.36 -8.78
CA PHE A 319 -8.84 -3.79 -9.33
C PHE A 319 -8.05 -4.91 -10.03
N LEU A 320 -7.78 -4.70 -11.32
CA LEU A 320 -7.09 -5.64 -12.20
C LEU A 320 -5.93 -4.92 -12.86
N GLY A 321 -4.75 -5.53 -12.87
CA GLY A 321 -3.60 -4.85 -13.47
C GLY A 321 -2.29 -5.59 -13.39
N LEU A 322 -1.23 -4.80 -13.55
CA LEU A 322 0.15 -5.22 -13.44
C LEU A 322 0.74 -4.77 -12.12
N THR A 323 1.61 -5.59 -11.55
CA THR A 323 2.35 -5.32 -10.32
C THR A 323 3.80 -5.76 -10.48
N TYR A 324 4.66 -5.36 -9.57
CA TYR A 324 6.05 -5.81 -9.52
C TYR A 324 6.40 -6.27 -8.12
N ASP A 325 6.95 -7.48 -7.98
CA ASP A 325 7.25 -8.05 -6.67
C ASP A 325 8.46 -7.37 -6.00
N ILE A 326 8.20 -6.69 -4.88
CA ILE A 326 9.24 -6.06 -4.06
C ILE A 326 9.92 -7.03 -3.08
N PHE A 327 9.39 -8.25 -2.92
CA PHE A 327 9.95 -9.28 -2.05
C PHE A 327 9.84 -10.66 -2.71
N PRO A 328 10.55 -10.89 -3.83
CA PRO A 328 10.53 -12.18 -4.50
C PRO A 328 11.12 -13.28 -3.60
N PRO A 329 10.86 -14.57 -3.88
CA PRO A 329 11.48 -15.71 -3.21
C PRO A 329 13.03 -15.70 -3.31
N VAL A 330 13.67 -14.92 -2.46
CA VAL A 330 15.13 -14.82 -2.33
C VAL A 330 15.70 -16.04 -1.63
N GLU A 331 16.95 -16.37 -1.99
CA GLU A 331 17.69 -17.46 -1.38
C GLU A 331 17.91 -17.21 0.12
N MET A 332 17.73 -18.25 0.93
CA MET A 332 17.88 -18.19 2.38
C MET A 332 18.85 -19.28 2.83
N ASN A 333 20.12 -18.91 3.04
CA ASN A 333 21.10 -19.87 3.56
C ASN A 333 20.79 -20.19 5.02
N LEU A 334 20.70 -21.48 5.32
CA LEU A 334 20.27 -21.98 6.62
C LEU A 334 21.39 -22.36 7.57
N ARG A 335 22.66 -22.11 7.21
CA ARG A 335 23.78 -22.33 8.14
C ARG A 335 23.75 -21.30 9.28
N LEU A 336 22.89 -21.52 10.27
CA LEU A 336 23.17 -21.05 11.63
C LEU A 336 24.45 -21.79 12.03
N LYS A 337 25.61 -21.12 11.92
CA LYS A 337 26.82 -21.62 12.59
C LYS A 337 26.44 -21.81 14.06
N LYS A 338 26.40 -23.08 14.49
CA LYS A 338 26.15 -23.45 15.88
C LYS A 338 27.18 -22.79 16.79
#